data_AF-A0A9X1B852-F1
#
_entry.id   AF-A0A9X1B852-F1
#
_cell.length_a   1.000
_cell.length_b   1.000
_cell.length_c   1.000
_cell.angle_alpha   90.00
_cell.angle_beta   90.00
_cell.angle_gamma   90.00
#
_symmetry.space_group_name_H-M   'P 1'
#
loop_
_entity.id
_entity.type
_entity.pdbx_description
1 polymer ?
#
loop_
_entity_poly.entity_id
_entity_poly.type
_entity_poly.pdbx_seq_one_letter_code
_entity_poly.pdbx_strand_id
1 'polypeptide(L)'
;MNETNQIEIEAATFRALVAHLQSRTDVQNIDLMNLAGFCRNCLAKWYLKAAGEQGHVLTEESARELIYGMPYAEWKTRYQREASAEQLQRFKDTESQHAFVSESVQRDSTTAS
;
A
#
# COMPACT_ATOMS: atom_id res chain seq x y z
N MET A 1 23.88 -6.47 -14.51
CA MET A 1 23.28 -5.28 -13.85
C MET A 1 24.05 -5.08 -12.55
N ASN A 2 24.47 -3.85 -12.23
CA ASN A 2 25.06 -3.55 -10.92
C ASN A 2 23.97 -3.13 -9.94
N GLU A 3 24.32 -3.02 -8.66
CA GLU A 3 23.38 -2.69 -7.59
C GLU A 3 22.72 -1.32 -7.79
N THR A 4 23.49 -0.30 -8.21
CA THR A 4 22.96 1.04 -8.49
C THR A 4 21.88 1.01 -9.58
N ASN A 5 22.15 0.35 -10.70
CA ASN A 5 21.19 0.24 -11.80
C ASN A 5 19.94 -0.53 -11.35
N GLN A 6 20.09 -1.55 -10.50
CA GLN A 6 18.96 -2.30 -9.96
C GLN A 6 18.05 -1.39 -9.11
N ILE A 7 18.63 -0.64 -8.18
CA ILE A 7 17.90 0.31 -7.31
C ILE A 7 17.15 1.36 -8.15
N GLU A 8 17.79 1.91 -9.16
CA GLU A 8 17.18 2.92 -10.05
C GLU A 8 15.98 2.35 -10.82
N ILE A 9 16.09 1.12 -11.32
CA ILE A 9 15.02 0.42 -12.05
C ILE A 9 13.85 0.08 -11.11
N GLU A 10 14.13 -0.43 -9.92
CA GLU A 10 13.10 -0.74 -8.91
C GLU A 10 12.37 0.54 -8.47
N ALA A 11 13.10 1.63 -8.24
CA ALA A 11 12.51 2.92 -7.91
C ALA A 11 11.66 3.48 -9.06
N ALA A 12 12.11 3.36 -10.32
CA ALA A 12 11.32 3.76 -11.49
C ALA A 12 10.05 2.93 -11.64
N THR A 13 10.13 1.62 -11.38
CA THR A 13 8.99 0.71 -11.41
C THR A 13 7.97 1.05 -10.32
N PHE A 14 8.43 1.35 -9.11
CA PHE A 14 7.56 1.79 -8.02
C PHE A 14 6.84 3.11 -8.36
N ARG A 15 7.57 4.09 -8.91
CA ARG A 15 6.96 5.35 -9.38
C ARG A 15 5.89 5.11 -10.45
N ALA A 16 6.12 4.18 -11.38
CA ALA A 16 5.14 3.82 -12.39
C ALA A 16 3.87 3.19 -11.79
N LEU A 17 4.02 2.28 -10.80
CA LEU A 17 2.88 1.70 -10.08
C LEU A 17 2.07 2.79 -9.35
N VAL A 18 2.75 3.68 -8.62
CA VAL A 18 2.10 4.78 -7.89
C VAL A 18 1.33 5.68 -8.86
N ALA A 19 1.96 6.10 -9.97
CA ALA A 19 1.30 6.91 -10.99
C ALA A 19 0.08 6.21 -11.60
N HIS A 20 0.17 4.90 -11.86
CA HIS A 20 -0.97 4.12 -12.34
C HIS A 20 -2.13 4.13 -11.32
N LEU A 21 -1.84 3.87 -10.04
CA LEU A 21 -2.85 3.87 -8.97
C LEU A 21 -3.46 5.25 -8.69
N GLN A 22 -2.71 6.33 -8.93
CA GLN A 22 -3.21 7.70 -8.88
C GLN A 22 -4.18 8.00 -10.04
N SER A 23 -3.90 7.47 -11.23
CA SER A 23 -4.79 7.62 -12.40
C SER A 23 -6.10 6.81 -12.28
N ARG A 24 -6.05 5.67 -11.59
CA ARG A 24 -7.18 4.74 -11.40
C ARG A 24 -7.98 5.06 -10.14
N THR A 25 -8.57 6.26 -10.08
CA THR A 25 -9.41 6.73 -8.96
C THR A 25 -10.69 5.91 -8.79
N ASP A 26 -11.09 5.16 -9.82
CA ASP A 26 -12.19 4.21 -9.79
C ASP A 26 -11.90 3.00 -8.89
N VAL A 27 -10.63 2.58 -8.79
CA VAL A 27 -10.22 1.40 -8.03
C VAL A 27 -10.18 1.73 -6.54
N GLN A 28 -11.12 1.20 -5.76
CA GLN A 28 -11.17 1.42 -4.32
C GLN A 28 -10.15 0.56 -3.58
N ASN A 29 -9.63 1.07 -2.46
CA ASN A 29 -8.67 0.31 -1.66
C ASN A 29 -9.26 -1.00 -1.12
N ILE A 30 -10.56 -1.04 -0.79
CA ILE A 30 -11.19 -2.26 -0.29
C ILE A 30 -11.19 -3.37 -1.34
N ASP A 31 -11.35 -3.03 -2.62
CA ASP A 31 -11.28 -4.01 -3.70
C ASP A 31 -9.86 -4.56 -3.86
N LEU A 32 -8.84 -3.69 -3.77
CA LEU A 32 -7.45 -4.12 -3.77
C LEU A 32 -7.10 -5.01 -2.56
N MET A 33 -7.61 -4.68 -1.38
CA MET A 33 -7.43 -5.51 -0.19
C MET A 33 -8.10 -6.88 -0.34
N ASN A 34 -9.33 -6.92 -0.85
CA ASN A 34 -10.10 -8.15 -1.04
C ASN A 34 -9.50 -9.07 -2.13
N LEU A 35 -8.86 -8.48 -3.14
CA LEU A 35 -8.28 -9.21 -4.26
C LEU A 35 -6.82 -9.62 -4.02
N ALA A 36 -6.00 -8.68 -3.57
CA ALA A 36 -4.54 -8.80 -3.55
C ALA A 36 -3.92 -8.65 -2.16
N GLY A 37 -4.73 -8.41 -1.12
CA GLY A 37 -4.25 -8.25 0.26
C GLY A 37 -3.50 -6.95 0.54
N PHE A 38 -3.30 -6.05 -0.43
CA PHE A 38 -2.67 -4.75 -0.20
C PHE A 38 -3.38 -3.65 -0.95
N CYS A 39 -3.21 -2.39 -0.51
CA CYS A 39 -3.76 -1.23 -1.18
C CYS A 39 -2.80 -0.02 -1.08
N ARG A 40 -3.24 1.16 -1.51
CA ARG A 40 -2.47 2.42 -1.43
C ARG A 40 -1.98 2.73 0.00
N ASN A 41 -2.80 2.45 1.01
CA ASN A 41 -2.40 2.66 2.41
C ASN A 41 -1.27 1.73 2.84
N CYS A 42 -1.22 0.50 2.30
CA CYS A 42 -0.10 -0.42 2.56
C CYS A 42 1.20 0.12 1.95
N LEU A 43 1.13 0.63 0.71
CA LEU A 43 2.29 1.28 0.07
C LEU A 43 2.81 2.47 0.89
N ALA A 44 1.91 3.29 1.44
CA ALA A 44 2.30 4.43 2.28
C ALA A 44 3.00 3.98 3.57
N LYS A 45 2.50 2.91 4.22
CA LYS A 45 3.14 2.34 5.42
C LYS A 45 4.50 1.74 5.12
N TRP A 46 4.65 1.03 4.00
CA TRP A 46 5.96 0.51 3.57
C TRP A 46 6.95 1.62 3.25
N TYR A 47 6.51 2.69 2.58
CA TYR A 47 7.33 3.86 2.31
C TYR A 47 7.79 4.53 3.61
N LEU A 48 6.88 4.73 4.56
CA LEU A 48 7.17 5.29 5.88
C LEU A 48 8.21 4.43 6.63
N LYS A 49 8.02 3.11 6.64
CA LYS A 49 8.96 2.18 7.28
C LYS A 49 10.35 2.24 6.64
N ALA A 50 10.42 2.17 5.31
CA ALA A 50 11.69 2.23 4.58
C ALA A 50 12.44 3.55 4.80
N ALA A 51 11.72 4.68 4.86
CA ALA A 51 12.30 5.97 5.21
C ALA A 51 12.88 5.97 6.64
N GLY A 52 12.14 5.43 7.61
CA GLY A 52 12.60 5.30 8.99
C GLY A 52 13.84 4.41 9.15
N GLU A 53 13.93 3.30 8.41
CA GLU A 53 15.10 2.41 8.38
C GLU A 53 16.35 3.10 7.83
N GLN A 54 16.17 4.15 7.02
CA GLN A 54 17.24 5.01 6.50
C GLN A 54 17.48 6.26 7.36
N GLY A 55 16.82 6.38 8.52
CA GLY A 55 16.97 7.52 9.42
C GLY A 55 16.23 8.78 9.00
N HIS A 56 15.34 8.70 8.01
CA HIS A 56 14.50 9.82 7.59
C HIS A 56 13.22 9.90 8.42
N VAL A 57 12.90 11.11 8.88
CA VAL A 57 11.65 11.38 9.60
C VAL A 57 10.57 11.75 8.59
N LEU A 58 9.54 10.92 8.49
CA LEU A 58 8.37 11.15 7.64
C LEU A 58 7.11 10.93 8.50
N THR A 59 6.06 11.71 8.25
CA THR A 59 4.76 11.48 8.90
C THR A 59 3.91 10.52 8.07
N GLU A 60 2.93 9.87 8.68
CA GLU A 60 2.00 9.01 7.94
C GLU A 60 1.19 9.80 6.89
N GLU A 61 0.88 11.06 7.19
CA GLU A 61 0.20 11.97 6.26
C GLU A 61 1.07 12.26 5.03
N SER A 62 2.33 12.63 5.21
CA SER A 62 3.25 12.87 4.10
C SER A 62 3.51 11.61 3.28
N ALA A 63 3.63 10.45 3.93
CA ALA A 63 3.76 9.18 3.22
C ALA A 63 2.53 8.86 2.36
N ARG A 64 1.32 9.12 2.87
CA ARG A 64 0.09 8.98 2.07
C ARG A 64 0.07 9.99 0.93
N GLU A 65 0.40 11.25 1.16
CA GLU A 65 0.42 12.26 0.10
C GLU A 65 1.31 11.86 -1.08
N LEU A 66 2.48 11.28 -0.82
CA LEU A 66 3.37 10.75 -1.86
C LEU A 66 2.70 9.63 -2.70
N ILE A 67 1.94 8.74 -2.06
CA ILE A 67 1.25 7.64 -2.74
C ILE A 67 -0.03 8.12 -3.46
N TYR A 68 -0.79 9.03 -2.86
CA TYR A 68 -2.07 9.51 -3.39
C TYR A 68 -1.93 10.66 -4.39
N GLY A 69 -0.77 11.34 -4.42
CA GLY A 69 -0.50 12.49 -5.29
C GLY A 69 -1.20 13.78 -4.87
N MET A 70 -1.85 13.77 -3.70
CA MET A 70 -2.55 14.89 -3.06
C MET A 70 -2.80 14.56 -1.59
N PRO A 71 -3.18 15.54 -0.75
CA PRO A 71 -3.56 15.27 0.63
C PRO A 71 -4.64 14.19 0.72
N TYR A 72 -4.45 13.20 1.58
CA TYR A 72 -5.35 12.04 1.68
C TYR A 72 -6.79 12.45 2.02
N ALA A 73 -6.96 13.51 2.82
CA ALA A 73 -8.28 14.07 3.13
C ALA A 73 -9.01 14.57 1.87
N GLU A 74 -8.28 15.21 0.95
CA GLU A 74 -8.82 15.65 -0.34
C GLU A 74 -9.18 14.45 -1.22
N TRP A 75 -8.28 13.45 -1.32
CA TRP A 75 -8.53 12.23 -2.10
C TRP A 75 -9.78 11.49 -1.61
N LYS A 76 -9.92 11.34 -0.29
CA LYS A 76 -11.09 10.71 0.34
C LYS A 76 -12.39 11.43 -0.04
N THR A 77 -12.37 12.76 -0.01
CA THR A 77 -13.53 13.57 -0.36
C THR A 77 -13.91 13.45 -1.83
N ARG A 78 -12.91 13.39 -2.73
CA ARG A 78 -13.13 13.39 -4.18
C ARG A 78 -13.46 12.01 -4.76
N TYR A 79 -12.89 10.94 -4.22
CA TYR A 79 -12.85 9.64 -4.91
C TYR A 79 -13.22 8.43 -4.06
N GLN A 80 -13.12 8.52 -2.73
CA GLN A 80 -13.43 7.39 -1.87
C GLN A 80 -14.95 7.21 -1.76
N ARG A 81 -15.39 5.96 -1.92
CA ARG A 81 -16.79 5.56 -1.75
C ARG A 81 -16.94 4.71 -0.51
N GLU A 82 -18.16 4.69 0.03
CA GLU A 82 -18.51 3.76 1.10
C GLU A 82 -18.45 2.32 0.58
N ALA A 83 -17.92 1.42 1.40
CA ALA A 83 -17.87 0.02 1.09
C ALA A 83 -19.25 -0.63 1.29
N SER A 84 -19.65 -1.48 0.34
CA SER A 84 -20.81 -2.35 0.49
C SER A 84 -20.62 -3.38 1.60
N ALA A 85 -21.74 -3.95 2.08
CA ALA A 85 -21.71 -5.01 3.08
C ALA A 85 -20.92 -6.24 2.58
N GLU A 86 -21.04 -6.57 1.29
CA GLU A 86 -20.33 -7.67 0.65
C GLU A 86 -18.82 -7.42 0.62
N GLN A 87 -18.39 -6.20 0.28
CA GLN A 87 -16.97 -5.84 0.30
C GLN A 87 -16.39 -5.90 1.71
N LEU A 88 -17.15 -5.45 2.72
CA LEU A 88 -16.75 -5.51 4.13
C LEU A 88 -16.67 -6.96 4.64
N GLN A 89 -17.61 -7.82 4.24
CA GLN A 89 -17.56 -9.23 4.61
C GLN A 89 -16.35 -9.92 3.97
N ARG A 90 -16.12 -9.69 2.67
CA ARG A 90 -14.95 -10.24 1.97
C ARG A 90 -13.63 -9.77 2.57
N PHE A 91 -13.58 -8.53 3.05
CA PHE A 91 -12.41 -7.98 3.73
C PHE A 91 -12.09 -8.77 5.01
N LYS A 92 -13.11 -9.13 5.79
CA LYS A 92 -12.96 -9.99 6.98
C LYS A 92 -12.53 -11.41 6.59
N ASP A 93 -13.17 -12.00 5.59
CA ASP A 93 -12.88 -13.38 5.15
C ASP A 93 -11.44 -13.53 4.62
N THR A 94 -10.85 -12.44 4.11
CA THR A 94 -9.50 -12.41 3.54
C THR A 94 -8.44 -11.85 4.48
N GLU A 95 -8.76 -11.59 5.76
CA GLU A 95 -7.86 -10.93 6.73
C GLU A 95 -6.48 -11.60 6.83
N SER A 96 -6.44 -12.94 6.81
CA SER A 96 -5.19 -13.73 6.86
C SER A 96 -4.26 -13.54 5.65
N GLN A 97 -4.77 -12.95 4.57
CA GLN A 97 -4.05 -12.70 3.33
C GLN A 97 -3.54 -11.25 3.23
N HIS A 98 -3.94 -10.37 4.16
CA HIS A 98 -3.57 -8.96 4.10
C HIS A 98 -2.07 -8.75 4.30
N ALA A 99 -1.55 -7.72 3.65
CA ALA A 99 -0.15 -7.33 3.65
C ALA A 99 0.35 -7.04 5.06
N PHE A 100 1.56 -7.50 5.34
CA PHE A 100 2.29 -7.15 6.56
C PHE A 100 2.64 -5.65 6.49
N VAL A 101 1.96 -4.85 7.30
CA VAL A 101 2.17 -3.39 7.36
C VAL A 101 2.84 -2.94 8.67
N SER A 102 3.05 -3.87 9.61
CA SER A 102 3.89 -3.76 10.82
C SER A 102 4.11 -5.17 11.41
N GLU A 103 4.98 -5.30 12.42
CA GLU A 103 5.55 -6.54 13.02
C GLU A 103 4.59 -7.69 13.40
N SER A 104 3.27 -7.53 13.28
CA SER A 104 2.30 -8.51 13.79
C SER A 104 1.99 -9.70 12.90
N VAL A 105 2.64 -9.85 11.73
CA VAL A 105 2.56 -11.12 10.96
C VAL A 105 3.88 -11.40 10.23
N GLN A 106 4.93 -11.76 10.97
CA GLN A 106 5.89 -12.72 10.41
C GLN A 106 5.12 -14.04 10.25
N ARG A 107 4.70 -14.36 9.03
CA ARG A 107 4.28 -15.73 8.72
C ARG A 107 5.50 -16.61 8.92
N ASP A 108 5.54 -17.31 10.05
CA ASP A 108 6.49 -18.38 10.32
C ASP A 108 6.54 -19.29 9.09
N SER A 109 7.70 -19.37 8.45
CA SER A 109 7.97 -20.25 7.31
C SER A 109 8.10 -21.73 7.73
N THR A 110 7.34 -22.17 8.74
CA THR A 110 7.58 -23.42 9.47
C THR A 110 6.37 -24.37 9.49
N THR A 111 5.46 -24.28 8.51
CA THR A 111 4.46 -25.34 8.27
C THR A 111 4.44 -25.74 6.80
N ALA A 112 5.57 -26.30 6.38
CA ALA A 112 5.62 -27.29 5.30
C ALA A 112 6.58 -28.40 5.74
N SER A 113 6.03 -29.40 6.44
CA SER A 113 6.62 -30.73 6.61
C SER A 113 5.50 -31.74 6.66
#